data_AF-A0A662N7R1-F1
#
_entry.id   AF-A0A662N7R1-F1
#
_cell.length_a   1.000
_cell.length_b   1.000
_cell.length_c   1.000
_cell.angle_alpha   90.00
_cell.angle_beta   90.00
_cell.angle_gamma   90.00
#
_symmetry.space_group_name_H-M   'P 1'
#
loop_
_entity.id
_entity.type
_entity.pdbx_description
1 polymer ?
#
loop_
_entity_poly.entity_id
_entity_poly.type
_entity_poly.pdbx_seq_one_letter_code
_entity_poly.pdbx_strand_id
1 'polypeptide(L)'
;VESTSEVFIGVNSFHHQAIKRLGNNVKPVAYAEDGIIEAIEVEGKFAIGVQWLAEYLDEMEPLFKALVKKALEYRKKKLGLLDPKKNSIDLPVEEL
;
A
#
# COMPACT_ATOMS: atom_id res chain seq x y z
N VAL A 1 -23.79 -20.15 3.54
CA VAL A 1 -23.53 -18.81 2.99
C VAL A 1 -22.50 -18.20 3.92
N GLU A 2 -21.23 -18.20 3.52
CA GLU A 2 -20.14 -17.70 4.35
C GLU A 2 -20.31 -16.18 4.44
N SER A 3 -20.52 -15.68 5.65
CA SER A 3 -20.63 -14.25 5.93
C SER A 3 -19.26 -13.61 5.72
N THR A 4 -18.95 -13.18 4.50
CA THR A 4 -17.87 -12.23 4.28
C THR A 4 -18.30 -10.93 4.95
N SER A 5 -17.72 -10.60 6.09
CA SER A 5 -17.91 -9.30 6.73
C SER A 5 -17.33 -8.24 5.81
N GLU A 6 -18.17 -7.69 4.93
CA GLU A 6 -17.82 -6.55 4.10
C GLU A 6 -17.47 -5.37 5.00
N VAL A 7 -16.33 -4.73 4.74
CA VAL A 7 -15.85 -3.56 5.49
C VAL A 7 -16.02 -2.35 4.60
N PHE A 8 -16.74 -1.35 5.09
CA PHE A 8 -16.95 -0.09 4.40
C PHE A 8 -16.13 1.02 5.04
N ILE A 9 -15.52 1.85 4.20
CA ILE A 9 -14.81 3.07 4.60
C ILE A 9 -15.31 4.24 3.76
N GLY A 10 -15.45 5.41 4.37
CA GLY A 10 -15.75 6.63 3.63
C GLY A 10 -14.49 7.20 2.99
N VAL A 11 -14.55 7.56 1.70
CA VAL A 11 -13.46 8.21 0.97
C VAL A 11 -13.99 9.36 0.11
N ASN A 12 -13.10 10.25 -0.33
CA ASN A 12 -13.44 11.30 -1.29
C ASN A 12 -13.37 10.76 -2.73
N SER A 13 -13.99 11.46 -3.68
CA SER A 13 -13.89 11.11 -5.11
C SER A 13 -13.73 12.38 -5.95
N PHE A 14 -12.58 12.48 -6.61
CA PHE A 14 -12.22 13.61 -7.47
C PHE A 14 -11.59 13.12 -8.79
N HIS A 15 -12.23 12.16 -9.45
CA HIS A 15 -11.77 11.59 -10.73
C HIS A 15 -12.94 11.38 -11.69
N HIS A 16 -12.70 11.66 -12.97
CA HIS A 16 -13.67 11.36 -14.05
C HIS A 16 -13.36 10.05 -14.77
N GLN A 17 -12.18 9.48 -14.53
CA GLN A 17 -11.71 8.26 -15.17
C GLN A 17 -11.66 7.14 -14.14
N ALA A 18 -11.83 5.91 -14.61
CA ALA A 18 -11.83 4.72 -13.79
C ALA A 18 -11.14 3.56 -14.51
N ILE A 19 -10.73 2.55 -13.74
CA ILE A 19 -10.07 1.36 -14.26
C ILE A 19 -11.08 0.53 -15.07
N LYS A 20 -10.85 0.40 -16.38
CA LYS A 20 -11.65 -0.47 -17.25
C LYS A 20 -11.13 -1.91 -17.31
N ARG A 21 -9.82 -2.10 -17.21
CA ARG A 21 -9.17 -3.43 -17.29
C ARG A 21 -7.87 -3.42 -16.50
N LEU A 22 -7.69 -4.42 -15.65
CA LEU A 22 -6.48 -4.63 -14.87
C LEU A 22 -5.37 -5.28 -15.71
N GLY A 23 -4.12 -4.99 -15.33
CA GLY A 23 -2.95 -5.67 -15.87
C GLY A 23 -2.75 -7.04 -15.23
N ASN A 24 -1.77 -7.79 -15.75
CA ASN A 24 -1.38 -9.09 -15.18
C ASN A 24 -0.86 -8.91 -13.74
N ASN A 25 -1.26 -9.82 -12.84
CA ASN A 25 -0.87 -9.83 -11.43
C ASN A 25 -1.30 -8.57 -10.64
N VAL A 26 -2.29 -7.83 -11.14
CA VAL A 26 -2.94 -6.73 -10.43
C VAL A 26 -4.31 -7.19 -9.97
N LYS A 27 -4.60 -7.02 -8.69
CA LYS A 27 -5.88 -7.40 -8.07
C LYS A 27 -6.65 -6.17 -7.64
N PRO A 28 -7.97 -6.12 -7.89
CA PRO A 28 -8.83 -5.14 -7.24
C PRO A 28 -9.03 -5.54 -5.77
N VAL A 29 -8.98 -4.56 -4.87
CA VAL A 29 -9.10 -4.80 -3.41
C VAL A 29 -10.10 -3.86 -2.72
N ALA A 30 -10.60 -2.84 -3.43
CA ALA A 30 -11.75 -2.05 -2.99
C ALA A 30 -12.61 -1.67 -4.19
N TYR A 31 -13.91 -1.59 -3.95
CA TYR A 31 -14.91 -1.19 -4.92
C TYR A 31 -15.83 -0.13 -4.32
N ALA A 32 -16.27 0.81 -5.15
CA ALA A 32 -17.42 1.66 -4.85
C ALA A 32 -18.73 0.87 -5.00
N GLU A 33 -19.84 1.43 -4.52
CA GLU A 33 -21.17 0.80 -4.58
C GLU A 33 -21.66 0.53 -6.01
N ASP A 34 -21.18 1.32 -6.99
CA ASP A 34 -21.47 1.15 -8.42
C ASP A 34 -20.55 0.13 -9.11
N GLY A 35 -19.64 -0.50 -8.36
CA GLY A 35 -18.70 -1.50 -8.85
C GLY A 35 -17.41 -0.93 -9.47
N ILE A 36 -17.20 0.40 -9.42
CA ILE A 36 -15.92 0.99 -9.82
C ILE A 36 -14.80 0.51 -8.89
N ILE A 37 -13.66 0.11 -9.47
CA ILE A 37 -12.47 -0.26 -8.70
C ILE A 37 -11.85 1.00 -8.13
N GLU A 38 -11.81 1.08 -6.79
CA GLU A 38 -11.26 2.22 -6.05
C GLU A 38 -9.85 1.95 -5.50
N ALA A 39 -9.48 0.67 -5.32
CA ALA A 39 -8.12 0.31 -4.95
C ALA A 39 -7.64 -0.98 -5.61
N ILE A 40 -6.34 -1.04 -5.87
CA ILE A 40 -5.63 -2.18 -6.44
C ILE A 40 -4.36 -2.51 -5.66
N GLU A 41 -3.93 -3.76 -5.76
CA GLU A 41 -2.61 -4.20 -5.31
C GLU A 41 -1.91 -5.06 -6.37
N VAL A 42 -0.58 -5.17 -6.26
CA VAL A 42 0.23 -6.05 -7.13
C VAL A 42 0.67 -7.28 -6.37
N GLU A 43 0.40 -8.47 -6.92
CA GLU A 43 0.80 -9.72 -6.28
C GLU A 43 2.31 -9.81 -6.04
N GLY A 44 2.69 -10.30 -4.86
CA GLY A 44 4.09 -10.57 -4.50
C GLY A 44 4.96 -9.33 -4.27
N LYS A 45 4.37 -8.12 -4.28
CA LYS A 45 5.08 -6.85 -4.05
C LYS A 45 4.29 -5.96 -3.10
N PHE A 46 5.00 -5.07 -2.41
CA PHE A 46 4.33 -3.93 -1.77
C PHE A 46 4.13 -2.84 -2.82
N ALA A 47 2.99 -2.88 -3.49
CA ALA A 47 2.55 -1.86 -4.42
C ALA A 47 1.02 -1.78 -4.38
N ILE A 48 0.51 -0.64 -3.93
CA ILE A 48 -0.91 -0.36 -3.74
C ILE A 48 -1.21 0.92 -4.50
N GLY A 49 -2.35 0.95 -5.21
CA GLY A 49 -2.90 2.15 -5.83
C GLY A 49 -4.31 2.37 -5.31
N VAL A 50 -4.65 3.62 -5.01
CA VAL A 50 -5.99 4.05 -4.61
C VAL A 50 -6.43 5.18 -5.52
N GLN A 51 -7.73 5.30 -5.77
CA GLN A 51 -8.28 6.27 -6.71
C GLN A 51 -8.74 7.56 -6.01
N TRP A 52 -9.13 7.48 -4.75
CA TRP A 52 -9.37 8.64 -3.88
C TRP A 52 -8.07 9.38 -3.53
N LEU A 53 -8.21 10.65 -3.14
CA LEU A 53 -7.10 11.48 -2.66
C LEU A 53 -6.87 11.19 -1.17
N ALA A 54 -6.06 10.18 -0.88
CA ALA A 54 -5.79 9.70 0.48
C ALA A 54 -5.15 10.76 1.38
N GLU A 55 -4.39 11.69 0.83
CA GLU A 55 -3.71 12.75 1.56
C GLU A 55 -4.65 13.82 2.14
N TYR A 56 -5.92 13.84 1.71
CA TYR A 56 -6.96 14.73 2.23
C TYR A 56 -7.83 14.10 3.32
N LEU A 57 -7.52 12.88 3.76
CA LEU A 57 -8.30 12.11 4.73
C LEU A 57 -7.39 11.62 5.86
N ASP A 58 -7.61 12.11 7.08
CA ASP A 58 -6.79 11.73 8.25
C ASP A 58 -6.90 10.23 8.54
N GLU A 59 -8.05 9.62 8.26
CA GLU A 59 -8.32 8.19 8.40
C GLU A 59 -7.43 7.32 7.49
N MET A 60 -6.80 7.92 6.47
CA MET A 60 -5.92 7.24 5.52
C MET A 60 -4.44 7.27 5.92
N GLU A 61 -4.09 7.88 7.06
CA GLU A 61 -2.74 7.83 7.65
C GLU A 61 -2.13 6.40 7.66
N PRO A 62 -2.89 5.31 7.93
CA PRO A 62 -2.35 3.95 7.86
C PRO A 62 -1.72 3.57 6.52
N LEU A 63 -2.23 4.06 5.37
CA LEU A 63 -1.64 3.80 4.05
C LEU A 63 -0.23 4.40 3.96
N PHE A 64 -0.05 5.63 4.42
CA PHE A 64 1.23 6.31 4.41
C PHE A 64 2.22 5.69 5.40
N LYS A 65 1.76 5.33 6.61
CA LYS A 65 2.57 4.59 7.59
C LYS A 65 3.05 3.25 7.03
N ALA A 66 2.18 2.52 6.34
CA ALA A 66 2.55 1.27 5.68
C ALA A 66 3.60 1.50 4.58
N LEU A 67 3.44 2.54 3.76
CA LEU A 67 4.39 2.92 2.73
C LEU A 67 5.78 3.22 3.30
N VAL A 68 5.87 4.08 4.32
CA VAL A 68 7.14 4.45 4.97
C VAL A 68 7.79 3.21 5.59
N LYS A 69 7.02 2.40 6.33
CA LYS A 69 7.52 1.16 6.94
C LYS A 69 8.12 0.23 5.89
N LYS A 70 7.43 0.02 4.77
CA LYS A 70 7.87 -0.89 3.70
C LYS A 70 9.08 -0.36 2.94
N ALA A 71 9.17 0.96 2.77
CA ALA A 71 10.37 1.60 2.22
C ALA A 71 11.59 1.40 3.14
N LEU A 72 11.43 1.53 4.47
CA LEU A 72 12.50 1.26 5.44
C LEU A 72 12.93 -0.21 5.44
N GLU A 73 11.99 -1.14 5.43
CA GLU A 73 12.27 -2.58 5.32
C GLU A 73 13.06 -2.89 4.03
N TYR A 74 12.63 -2.30 2.91
CA TYR A 74 13.32 -2.43 1.63
C TYR A 74 14.75 -1.87 1.68
N ARG A 75 14.96 -0.69 2.28
CA ARG A 75 16.28 -0.08 2.48
C ARG A 75 17.18 -1.01 3.31
N LYS A 76 16.70 -1.51 4.45
CA LYS A 76 17.46 -2.44 5.31
C LYS A 76 17.85 -3.71 4.56
N LYS A 77 16.91 -4.30 3.80
CA LYS A 77 17.19 -5.48 2.97
C LYS A 77 18.27 -5.19 1.93
N LYS A 78 18.18 -4.05 1.24
CA LYS A 78 19.13 -3.63 0.20
C LYS A 78 20.54 -3.38 0.76
N LEU A 79 20.63 -2.84 1.98
CA LEU A 79 21.89 -2.63 2.69
C LEU A 79 22.44 -3.91 3.35
N GLY A 80 21.69 -5.02 3.33
CA GLY A 80 22.10 -6.27 3.97
C GLY A 80 21.98 -6.25 5.50
N LEU A 81 21.29 -5.27 6.07
CA LEU A 81 21.09 -5.09 7.53
C LEU A 81 20.03 -6.05 8.12
N LEU A 82 19.42 -6.89 7.28
CA LEU A 82 18.51 -7.95 7.70
C LEU A 82 19.18 -9.34 7.60
N ASP A 83 20.44 -9.39 7.16
CA ASP A 83 21.23 -10.63 7.19
C ASP A 83 21.91 -10.73 8.56
N PRO A 84 21.55 -11.71 9.40
CA PRO A 84 22.14 -11.86 10.73
C PRO A 84 23.67 -12.07 10.68
N LYS A 85 24.25 -12.41 9.52
CA LYS A 85 25.71 -12.53 9.33
C LYS A 85 26.42 -11.22 9.01
N LYS A 86 25.69 -10.13 8.70
CA LYS A 86 26.24 -8.80 8.37
C LYS A 86 26.10 -7.76 9.49
N ASN A 87 25.47 -8.12 10.62
CA ASN A 87 25.24 -7.23 11.77
C ASN A 87 26.53 -6.83 12.55
N SER A 88 27.72 -7.00 11.98
CA SER A 88 28.99 -6.56 12.56
C SER A 88 29.56 -5.29 11.90
N ILE A 89 28.73 -4.52 11.19
CA ILE A 89 29.17 -3.27 10.56
C ILE A 89 28.53 -2.10 11.32
N ASP A 90 29.35 -1.41 12.10
CA ASP A 90 29.02 -0.12 12.73
C ASP A 90 28.70 0.91 11.64
N LEU A 91 27.43 1.24 11.47
CA LEU A 91 27.02 2.41 10.70
C LEU A 91 26.83 3.59 11.66
N PRO A 92 27.40 4.78 11.37
CA PRO A 92 27.24 5.96 12.21
C PRO A 92 25.78 6.37 12.29
N VAL A 93 25.36 6.80 13.48
CA VAL A 93 23.96 6.92 13.90
C VAL A 93 23.32 8.24 13.45
N GLU A 94 24.05 9.10 12.72
CA GLU A 94 23.63 10.46 12.38
C GLU A 94 22.72 10.64 11.13
N GLU A 95 22.17 9.59 10.52
CA GLU A 95 21.22 9.74 9.39
C GLU A 95 19.90 8.95 9.57
N LEU A 96 19.20 9.20 10.69
CA LEU A 96 17.77 8.89 10.86
C LEU A 96 16.97 10.14 11.21
#